data_AF-A0A850GCD8-F1
#
_entry.id   AF-A0A850GCD8-F1
#
_cell.length_a   1.000
_cell.length_b   1.000
_cell.length_c   1.000
_cell.angle_alpha   90.00
_cell.angle_beta   90.00
_cell.angle_gamma   90.00
#
_symmetry.space_group_name_H-M   'P 1'
#
loop_
_entity.id
_entity.type
_entity.pdbx_description
1 polymer ?
#
loop_
_entity_poly.entity_id
_entity_poly.type
_entity_poly.pdbx_seq_one_letter_code
_entity_poly.pdbx_strand_id
1 'polypeptide(L)'
;MRRVSAELEAEILRLRAAERWPVGTIATQLGVHHGVVRRVLDQAGIPAPRESPRPSIVDPYMPFIRATLERYPKLTASRLHQMVKARGYTGCESHFRRLVAQVRPRPKAEAYARLTFLPGEQAQVDWGHFGKVVVGRVISVNYFFRLATIIPAGARLARPRARRPRARGSCRSGSCRSPV
;
A
#
# COMPACT_ATOMS: atom_id res chain seq x y z
N MET A 1 -29.00 -3.52 -21.09
CA MET A 1 -29.13 -3.89 -19.66
C MET A 1 -30.25 -4.92 -19.57
N ARG A 2 -29.92 -6.22 -19.41
CA ARG A 2 -30.93 -7.29 -19.46
C ARG A 2 -31.69 -7.31 -18.13
N ARG A 3 -32.96 -6.92 -18.14
CA ARG A 3 -33.86 -7.09 -16.99
C ARG A 3 -34.10 -8.57 -16.75
N VAL A 4 -34.18 -8.93 -15.48
CA VAL A 4 -34.50 -10.28 -15.02
C VAL A 4 -36.01 -10.44 -15.11
N SER A 5 -36.52 -11.67 -15.25
CA SER A 5 -37.98 -11.89 -15.21
C SER A 5 -38.53 -11.55 -13.82
N ALA A 6 -39.74 -10.96 -13.78
CA ALA A 6 -40.38 -10.54 -12.53
C ALA A 6 -40.60 -11.72 -11.55
N GLU A 7 -40.85 -12.92 -12.09
CA GLU A 7 -40.98 -14.16 -11.32
C GLU A 7 -39.68 -14.52 -10.58
N LEU A 8 -38.53 -14.38 -11.25
CA LEU A 8 -37.24 -14.68 -10.64
C LEU A 8 -36.86 -13.63 -9.59
N GLU A 9 -37.21 -12.36 -9.83
CA GLU A 9 -37.03 -11.30 -8.83
C GLU A 9 -37.86 -11.57 -7.56
N ALA A 10 -39.13 -11.95 -7.72
CA ALA A 10 -40.00 -12.32 -6.60
C ALA A 10 -39.46 -13.51 -5.81
N GLU A 11 -38.96 -14.55 -6.50
CA GLU A 11 -38.41 -15.73 -5.85
C GLU A 11 -37.11 -15.44 -5.07
N ILE A 12 -36.23 -14.59 -5.63
CA ILE A 12 -35.04 -14.10 -4.92
C ILE A 12 -35.42 -13.37 -3.63
N LEU A 13 -36.45 -12.52 -3.69
CA LEU A 13 -36.93 -11.77 -2.53
C LEU A 13 -37.59 -12.69 -1.50
N ARG A 14 -38.39 -13.68 -1.92
CA ARG A 14 -39.01 -14.68 -1.05
C ARG A 14 -37.95 -15.47 -0.28
N LEU A 15 -36.97 -16.06 -0.98
CA LEU A 15 -35.91 -16.86 -0.37
C LEU A 15 -35.06 -16.05 0.62
N ARG A 16 -34.87 -14.76 0.36
CA ARG A 16 -34.12 -13.88 1.27
C ARG A 16 -34.96 -13.43 2.47
N ALA A 17 -36.22 -13.08 2.28
CA ALA A 17 -37.07 -12.54 3.33
C ALA A 17 -37.63 -13.64 4.25
N ALA A 18 -38.13 -14.73 3.70
CA ALA A 18 -38.73 -15.82 4.45
C ALA A 18 -37.67 -16.75 5.07
N GLU A 19 -36.66 -17.15 4.29
CA GLU A 19 -35.74 -18.21 4.68
C GLU A 19 -34.35 -17.68 5.09
N ARG A 20 -34.09 -16.38 4.89
CA ARG A 20 -32.82 -15.69 5.21
C ARG A 20 -31.58 -16.33 4.59
N TRP A 21 -31.73 -16.91 3.39
CA TRP A 21 -30.62 -17.55 2.71
C TRP A 21 -29.52 -16.54 2.30
N PRO A 22 -28.23 -16.93 2.35
CA PRO A 22 -27.15 -16.07 1.90
C PRO A 22 -27.14 -15.99 0.36
N VAL A 23 -26.61 -14.88 -0.16
CA VAL A 23 -26.60 -14.56 -1.60
C VAL A 23 -25.99 -15.67 -2.45
N GLY A 24 -24.95 -16.34 -1.93
CA GLY A 24 -24.32 -17.48 -2.60
C GLY A 24 -25.26 -18.68 -2.76
N THR A 25 -26.00 -19.03 -1.70
CA THR A 25 -26.94 -20.17 -1.75
C THR A 25 -28.10 -19.89 -2.70
N ILE A 26 -28.66 -18.68 -2.69
CA ILE A 26 -29.73 -18.28 -3.64
C ILE A 26 -29.23 -18.36 -5.08
N ALA A 27 -28.00 -17.90 -5.35
CA ALA A 27 -27.37 -17.95 -6.67
C ALA A 27 -27.19 -19.41 -7.16
N THR A 28 -26.71 -20.30 -6.29
CA THR A 28 -26.55 -21.73 -6.62
C THR A 28 -27.90 -22.42 -6.85
N GLN A 29 -28.91 -22.15 -6.02
CA GLN A 29 -30.22 -22.79 -6.11
C GLN A 29 -30.98 -22.39 -7.37
N LEU A 30 -30.97 -21.09 -7.71
CA LEU A 30 -31.69 -20.55 -8.86
C LEU A 30 -30.86 -20.59 -10.16
N GLY A 31 -29.63 -21.10 -10.12
CA GLY A 31 -28.73 -21.17 -11.27
C GLY A 31 -28.35 -19.80 -11.85
N VAL A 32 -28.41 -18.74 -11.03
CA VAL A 32 -28.18 -17.36 -11.47
C VAL A 32 -26.87 -16.81 -10.92
N HIS A 33 -26.22 -15.93 -11.68
CA HIS A 33 -24.99 -15.29 -11.22
C HIS A 33 -25.25 -14.46 -9.96
N HIS A 34 -24.42 -14.60 -8.93
CA HIS A 34 -24.50 -13.88 -7.65
C HIS A 34 -24.64 -12.34 -7.78
N GLY A 35 -24.10 -11.77 -8.87
CA GLY A 35 -24.28 -10.35 -9.18
C GLY A 35 -25.70 -9.94 -9.60
N VAL A 36 -26.51 -10.87 -10.11
CA VAL A 36 -27.95 -10.66 -10.39
C VAL A 36 -28.71 -10.60 -9.08
N VAL A 37 -28.50 -11.58 -8.20
CA VAL A 37 -29.11 -11.64 -6.87
C VAL A 37 -28.80 -10.38 -6.06
N ARG A 38 -27.52 -9.96 -6.02
CA ARG A 38 -27.12 -8.74 -5.32
C ARG A 38 -27.85 -7.49 -5.85
N ARG A 39 -27.95 -7.35 -7.17
CA ARG A 39 -28.64 -6.22 -7.80
C ARG A 39 -30.12 -6.16 -7.45
N VAL A 40 -30.83 -7.29 -7.50
CA VAL A 40 -32.26 -7.36 -7.15
C VAL A 40 -32.47 -7.00 -5.69
N LEU A 41 -31.60 -7.50 -4.79
CA LEU A 41 -31.64 -7.16 -3.37
C LEU A 41 -31.33 -5.67 -3.11
N ASP A 42 -30.36 -5.10 -3.82
CA ASP A 42 -30.00 -3.68 -3.73
C ASP A 42 -31.17 -2.79 -4.23
N GLN A 43 -31.84 -3.18 -5.32
CA GLN A 43 -33.02 -2.49 -5.86
C GLN A 43 -34.23 -2.56 -4.91
N ALA A 44 -34.39 -3.66 -4.20
CA ALA A 44 -35.43 -3.83 -3.17
C ALA A 44 -35.06 -3.18 -1.82
N GLY A 45 -33.90 -2.52 -1.71
CA GLY A 45 -33.46 -1.86 -0.49
C GLY A 45 -33.09 -2.81 0.65
N ILE A 46 -32.82 -4.10 0.35
CA ILE A 46 -32.38 -5.09 1.33
C ILE A 46 -30.85 -5.11 1.32
N PRO A 47 -30.16 -4.42 2.26
CA PRO A 47 -28.72 -4.45 2.29
C PRO A 47 -28.22 -5.89 2.51
N ALA A 48 -27.25 -6.30 1.72
CA ALA A 48 -26.51 -7.52 2.02
C ALA A 48 -25.90 -7.40 3.43
N PRO A 49 -25.99 -8.44 4.29
CA PRO A 49 -25.27 -8.43 5.55
C PRO A 49 -23.80 -8.21 5.20
N ARG A 50 -23.25 -7.10 5.68
CA ARG A 50 -21.82 -6.85 5.58
C ARG A 50 -21.18 -7.89 6.48
N GLU A 51 -20.56 -8.91 5.88
CA GLU A 51 -19.72 -9.83 6.62
C GLU A 51 -18.70 -8.99 7.38
N SER A 52 -18.80 -9.00 8.70
CA SER A 52 -17.79 -8.40 9.55
C SER A 52 -16.48 -9.12 9.23
N PRO A 53 -15.41 -8.38 8.87
CA PRO A 53 -14.14 -9.01 8.57
C PRO A 53 -13.74 -9.88 9.75
N ARG A 54 -13.37 -11.13 9.45
CA ARG A 54 -12.96 -12.09 10.48
C ARG A 54 -11.85 -11.47 11.32
N PRO A 55 -11.91 -11.60 12.66
CA PRO A 55 -10.88 -11.05 13.52
C PRO A 55 -9.53 -11.67 13.15
N SER A 56 -8.54 -10.80 12.92
CA SER A 56 -7.19 -11.22 12.58
C SER A 56 -6.43 -11.59 13.86
N ILE A 57 -5.44 -12.48 13.74
CA ILE A 57 -4.56 -12.85 14.86
C ILE A 57 -3.77 -11.65 15.43
N VAL A 58 -3.72 -10.53 14.70
CA VAL A 58 -3.07 -9.29 15.14
C VAL A 58 -4.00 -8.42 15.98
N ASP A 59 -5.32 -8.64 15.91
CA ASP A 59 -6.33 -7.77 16.53
C ASP A 59 -6.13 -7.59 18.05
N PRO A 60 -5.81 -8.63 18.84
CA PRO A 60 -5.52 -8.47 20.27
C PRO A 60 -4.34 -7.55 20.56
N TYR A 61 -3.40 -7.43 19.62
CA TYR A 61 -2.18 -6.63 19.77
C TYR A 61 -2.33 -5.22 19.18
N MET A 62 -3.47 -4.90 18.53
CA MET A 62 -3.71 -3.60 17.91
C MET A 62 -3.63 -2.41 18.87
N PRO A 63 -4.14 -2.47 20.12
CA PRO A 63 -3.99 -1.37 21.07
C PRO A 63 -2.51 -1.05 21.36
N PHE A 64 -1.70 -2.09 21.56
CA PHE A 64 -0.26 -1.95 21.79
C PHE A 64 0.47 -1.38 20.57
N ILE A 65 0.11 -1.84 19.37
CA ILE A 65 0.68 -1.35 18.10
C ILE A 65 0.39 0.15 17.92
N ARG A 66 -0.86 0.57 18.16
CA ARG A 66 -1.25 1.99 18.04
C ARG A 66 -0.50 2.87 19.03
N ALA A 67 -0.51 2.51 20.32
CA ALA A 67 0.21 3.25 21.36
C ALA A 67 1.72 3.37 21.07
N THR A 68 2.33 2.29 20.54
CA THR A 68 3.75 2.30 20.19
C THR A 68 4.03 3.19 18.97
N LEU A 69 3.16 3.19 17.96
CA LEU A 69 3.30 4.02 16.76
C LEU A 69 3.02 5.49 17.03
N GLU A 70 2.15 5.81 17.98
CA GLU A 70 1.94 7.18 18.46
C GLU A 70 3.19 7.72 19.14
N ARG A 71 3.82 6.93 20.02
CA ARG A 71 5.05 7.32 20.70
C ARG A 71 6.26 7.35 19.76
N TYR A 72 6.35 6.41 18.83
CA TYR A 72 7.49 6.24 17.94
C TYR A 72 7.05 6.08 16.47
N PRO A 73 6.64 7.16 15.80
CA PRO A 73 6.10 7.10 14.44
C PRO A 73 7.10 6.60 13.40
N LYS A 74 8.42 6.75 13.64
CA LYS A 74 9.51 6.29 12.76
C LYS A 74 9.94 4.84 13.02
N LEU A 75 9.39 4.15 14.03
CA LEU A 75 9.80 2.79 14.40
C LEU A 75 9.61 1.79 13.26
N THR A 76 10.57 0.91 13.02
CA THR A 76 10.46 -0.08 11.93
C THR A 76 9.42 -1.15 12.26
N ALA A 77 8.66 -1.59 11.25
CA ALA A 77 7.65 -2.64 11.44
C ALA A 77 8.28 -3.98 11.86
N SER A 78 9.54 -4.24 11.48
CA SER A 78 10.32 -5.40 11.94
C SER A 78 10.57 -5.35 13.46
N ARG A 79 10.97 -4.18 13.99
CA ARG A 79 11.16 -4.02 15.43
C ARG A 79 9.85 -4.18 16.20
N LEU A 80 8.77 -3.60 15.68
CA LEU A 80 7.45 -3.76 16.27
C LEU A 80 7.00 -5.23 16.26
N HIS A 81 7.28 -5.97 15.18
CA HIS A 81 7.00 -7.40 15.11
C HIS A 81 7.75 -8.19 16.19
N GLN A 82 9.04 -7.91 16.43
CA GLN A 82 9.80 -8.55 17.51
C GLN A 82 9.18 -8.27 18.89
N MET A 83 8.75 -7.03 19.13
CA MET A 83 8.09 -6.64 20.38
C MET A 83 6.78 -7.42 20.60
N VAL A 84 5.98 -7.60 19.55
CA VAL A 84 4.72 -8.34 19.64
C VAL A 84 4.97 -9.86 19.69
N LYS A 85 6.01 -10.36 19.02
CA LYS A 85 6.42 -11.77 19.10
C LYS A 85 6.83 -12.17 20.52
N ALA A 86 7.57 -11.30 21.23
CA ALA A 86 7.90 -11.51 22.64
C ALA A 86 6.67 -11.58 23.56
N ARG A 87 5.51 -11.08 23.10
CA ARG A 87 4.23 -11.11 23.82
C ARG A 87 3.34 -12.29 23.41
N GLY A 88 3.84 -13.21 22.59
CA GLY A 88 3.10 -14.43 22.20
C GLY A 88 2.50 -14.43 20.80
N TYR A 89 2.86 -13.48 19.92
CA TYR A 89 2.36 -13.50 18.54
C TYR A 89 3.04 -14.57 17.68
N THR A 90 2.23 -15.45 17.10
CA THR A 90 2.65 -16.60 16.29
C THR A 90 2.48 -16.39 14.78
N GLY A 91 1.91 -15.26 14.35
CA GLY A 91 1.63 -15.01 12.94
C GLY A 91 2.86 -14.66 12.09
N CYS A 92 2.68 -14.70 10.77
CA CYS A 92 3.76 -14.40 9.82
C CYS A 92 4.13 -12.91 9.80
N GLU A 93 5.43 -12.63 9.69
CA GLU A 93 5.97 -11.26 9.64
C GLU A 93 5.47 -10.47 8.42
N SER A 94 5.37 -11.11 7.26
CA SER A 94 4.87 -10.45 6.03
C SER A 94 3.43 -9.96 6.20
N HIS A 95 2.58 -10.78 6.84
CA HIS A 95 1.20 -10.39 7.12
C HIS A 95 1.13 -9.24 8.13
N PHE A 96 1.94 -9.32 9.20
CA PHE A 96 2.05 -8.27 10.21
C PHE A 96 2.47 -6.92 9.60
N ARG A 97 3.54 -6.91 8.79
CA ARG A 97 4.02 -5.69 8.12
C ARG A 97 2.96 -5.07 7.22
N ARG A 98 2.15 -5.89 6.53
CA ARG A 98 1.04 -5.41 5.69
C ARG A 98 -0.03 -4.70 6.53
N LEU A 99 -0.41 -5.27 7.67
CA LEU A 99 -1.40 -4.69 8.57
C LEU A 99 -0.89 -3.39 9.21
N VAL A 100 0.33 -3.38 9.73
CA VAL A 100 0.96 -2.19 10.31
C VAL A 100 1.03 -1.03 9.31
N ALA A 101 1.27 -1.31 8.02
CA ALA A 101 1.32 -0.28 6.99
C ALA A 101 -0.04 0.41 6.75
N GLN A 102 -1.16 -0.25 7.06
CA GLN A 102 -2.51 0.34 6.95
C GLN A 102 -2.84 1.21 8.16
N VAL A 103 -2.30 0.85 9.33
CA VAL A 103 -2.56 1.55 10.60
C VAL A 103 -1.64 2.76 10.79
N ARG A 104 -0.46 2.74 10.16
CA ARG A 104 0.54 3.79 10.34
C ARG A 104 0.02 5.15 9.85
N PRO A 105 0.07 6.21 10.69
CA PRO A 105 -0.26 7.55 10.23
C PRO A 105 0.69 7.94 9.10
N ARG A 106 0.11 8.37 7.98
CA ARG A 106 0.91 8.89 6.87
C ARG A 106 1.44 10.27 7.28
N PRO A 107 2.73 10.57 7.02
CA PRO A 107 3.21 11.93 7.21
C PRO A 107 2.34 12.88 6.39
N LYS A 108 2.06 14.07 6.94
CA LYS A 108 1.36 15.12 6.21
C LYS A 108 2.14 15.36 4.91
N ALA A 109 1.42 15.42 3.80
CA ALA A 109 2.03 15.76 2.53
C ALA A 109 2.51 17.21 2.64
N GLU A 110 3.81 17.42 2.76
CA GLU A 110 4.40 18.74 2.64
C GLU A 110 4.18 19.22 1.20
N ALA A 111 3.50 20.36 1.07
CA ALA A 111 3.35 21.02 -0.21
C ALA A 111 4.71 21.60 -0.60
N TYR A 112 5.42 20.91 -1.50
CA TYR A 112 6.60 21.49 -2.12
C TYR A 112 6.14 22.37 -3.29
N ALA A 113 6.67 23.59 -3.38
CA ALA A 113 6.53 24.39 -4.57
C ALA A 113 7.22 23.65 -5.72
N ARG A 114 6.44 23.15 -6.69
CA ARG A 114 7.01 22.59 -7.91
C ARG A 114 7.48 23.76 -8.76
N LEU A 115 8.78 24.01 -8.73
CA LEU A 115 9.41 24.93 -9.64
C LEU A 115 9.33 24.36 -11.06
N THR A 116 8.92 25.19 -12.01
CA THR A 116 8.86 24.87 -13.43
C THR A 116 9.64 25.97 -14.13
N PHE A 117 10.67 25.59 -14.88
CA PHE A 117 11.54 26.51 -15.60
C PHE A 117 11.44 26.22 -17.08
N LEU A 118 11.51 27.26 -17.91
CA LEU A 118 11.71 27.10 -19.33
C LEU A 118 13.13 26.57 -19.60
N PRO A 119 13.34 25.89 -20.73
CA PRO A 119 14.67 25.48 -21.16
C PRO A 119 15.60 26.71 -21.23
N GLY A 120 16.72 26.66 -20.48
CA GLY A 120 17.71 27.74 -20.43
C GLY A 120 17.56 28.76 -19.30
N GLU A 121 16.46 28.75 -18.53
CA GLU A 121 16.28 29.67 -17.38
C GLU A 121 17.10 29.28 -16.13
N GLN A 122 17.53 28.02 -16.04
CA GLN A 122 18.42 27.55 -14.98
C GLN A 122 19.57 26.72 -15.54
N ALA A 123 20.75 26.95 -14.96
CA ALA A 123 21.92 26.10 -15.09
C ALA A 123 22.37 25.66 -13.70
N GLN A 124 22.69 24.38 -13.53
CA GLN A 124 23.26 23.90 -12.27
C GLN A 124 24.78 24.02 -12.33
N VAL A 125 25.33 24.80 -11.40
CA VAL A 125 26.78 24.91 -11.20
C VAL A 125 27.11 24.15 -9.93
N ASP A 126 27.98 23.15 -10.06
CA ASP A 126 28.50 22.40 -8.92
C ASP A 126 29.93 22.85 -8.61
N TRP A 127 30.31 22.83 -7.33
CA TRP A 127 31.64 23.24 -6.89
C TRP A 127 32.60 22.06 -6.94
N GLY A 128 33.67 22.18 -7.73
CA GLY A 128 34.75 21.18 -7.80
C GLY A 128 36.05 21.75 -7.25
N HIS A 129 36.68 21.03 -6.32
CA HIS A 129 38.01 21.36 -5.80
C HIS A 129 39.02 20.28 -6.21
N PHE A 130 39.99 20.67 -7.04
CA PHE A 130 41.08 19.79 -7.50
C PHE A 130 42.39 20.10 -6.77
N GLY A 131 42.34 20.20 -5.44
CA GLY A 131 43.54 20.22 -4.60
C GLY A 131 44.58 21.28 -5.01
N LYS A 132 45.84 20.99 -4.69
CA LYS A 132 47.00 21.79 -5.05
C LYS A 132 47.63 21.20 -6.31
N VAL A 133 47.66 21.96 -7.40
CA VAL A 133 48.36 21.56 -8.62
C VAL A 133 49.68 22.31 -8.69
N VAL A 134 50.78 21.59 -8.82
CA VAL A 134 52.11 22.18 -8.98
C VAL A 134 52.29 22.53 -10.45
N VAL A 135 52.37 23.83 -10.75
CA VAL A 135 52.70 24.32 -12.10
C VAL A 135 54.09 24.96 -12.00
N GLY A 136 55.11 24.21 -12.44
CA GLY A 136 56.50 24.62 -12.28
C GLY A 136 56.95 24.63 -10.81
N ARG A 137 57.41 25.77 -10.30
CA ARG A 137 57.83 25.97 -8.88
C ARG A 137 56.74 26.58 -8.00
N VAL A 138 55.54 26.82 -8.53
CA VAL A 138 54.46 27.48 -7.80
C VAL A 138 53.33 26.48 -7.56
N ILE A 139 52.80 26.47 -6.34
CA ILE A 139 51.63 25.70 -5.97
C ILE A 139 50.41 26.60 -6.10
N SER A 140 49.52 26.29 -7.05
CA SER A 140 48.29 27.04 -7.26
C SER A 140 47.09 26.21 -6.80
N VAL A 141 46.16 26.84 -6.09
CA VAL A 141 44.85 26.25 -5.77
C VAL A 141 43.89 26.73 -6.85
N ASN A 142 43.38 25.80 -7.66
CA ASN A 142 42.54 26.14 -8.80
C ASN A 142 41.08 25.75 -8.51
N TYR A 143 40.17 26.71 -8.66
CA TYR A 143 38.73 26.47 -8.65
C TYR A 143 38.25 26.44 -10.10
N PHE A 144 37.52 25.40 -10.48
CA PHE A 144 36.89 25.35 -11.79
C PHE A 144 35.39 25.09 -11.66
N PHE A 145 34.60 25.84 -12.42
CA PHE A 145 33.15 25.70 -12.48
C PHE A 145 32.80 24.64 -13.52
N ARG A 146 32.26 23.50 -13.08
CA ARG A 146 31.59 22.60 -14.02
C ARG A 146 30.16 23.08 -14.20
N LEU A 147 29.89 23.77 -15.32
CA LEU A 147 28.52 24.00 -15.75
C LEU A 147 27.93 22.66 -16.19
N ALA A 148 27.00 22.11 -15.42
CA ALA A 148 26.20 20.97 -15.85
C ALA A 148 24.94 21.49 -16.55
N THR A 149 24.92 21.25 -17.86
CA THR A 149 23.86 21.35 -18.87
C THR A 149 22.55 22.09 -18.53
N ILE A 150 22.19 22.99 -19.45
CA ILE A 150 20.81 23.41 -19.76
C ILE A 150 19.92 22.17 -19.80
N ILE A 151 18.86 22.12 -18.99
CA ILE A 151 17.86 21.05 -19.06
C ILE A 151 17.19 21.14 -20.45
N PRO A 152 17.37 20.17 -21.36
CA PRO A 152 16.80 20.26 -22.70
C PRO A 152 15.27 20.15 -22.63
N ALA A 153 14.62 20.90 -23.52
CA ALA A 153 13.17 20.87 -23.71
C ALA A 153 12.67 19.42 -23.85
N GLY A 154 11.75 19.01 -22.97
CA GLY A 154 11.09 17.70 -23.03
C GLY A 154 11.58 16.63 -22.07
N ALA A 155 12.60 16.88 -21.25
CA ALA A 155 13.01 15.94 -20.21
C ALA A 155 12.00 15.92 -19.05
N ARG A 156 10.91 15.16 -19.21
CA ARG A 156 10.09 14.72 -18.08
C ARG A 156 11.01 13.87 -17.22
N LEU A 157 11.56 14.44 -16.15
CA LEU A 157 12.23 13.71 -15.07
C LEU A 157 11.22 12.70 -14.51
N ALA A 158 11.18 11.52 -15.13
CA ALA A 158 10.55 10.36 -14.55
C ALA A 158 11.34 10.11 -13.26
N ARG A 159 10.76 10.51 -12.12
CA ARG A 159 11.27 10.12 -10.81
C ARG A 159 11.58 8.63 -10.91
N PRO A 160 12.81 8.18 -10.59
CA PRO A 160 13.04 6.76 -10.46
C PRO A 160 12.04 6.29 -9.40
N ARG A 161 11.05 5.48 -9.83
CA ARG A 161 10.25 4.71 -8.88
C ARG A 161 11.28 3.96 -8.07
N ALA A 162 11.46 4.34 -6.81
CA ALA A 162 12.31 3.62 -5.88
C ALA A 162 11.84 2.16 -5.92
N ARG A 163 12.55 1.32 -6.67
CA ARG A 163 12.39 -0.12 -6.60
C ARG A 163 12.81 -0.46 -5.19
N ARG A 164 11.82 -0.60 -4.29
CA ARG A 164 12.05 -1.28 -3.02
C ARG A 164 12.80 -2.56 -3.37
N PRO A 165 13.96 -2.85 -2.76
CA PRO A 165 14.58 -4.13 -2.94
C PRO A 165 13.53 -5.18 -2.55
N ARG A 166 13.15 -6.03 -3.51
CA ARG A 166 12.42 -7.25 -3.18
C ARG A 166 13.35 -8.01 -2.26
N ALA A 167 13.03 -8.02 -0.97
CA ALA A 167 13.67 -8.93 -0.03
C ALA A 167 13.47 -10.33 -0.60
N ARG A 168 14.54 -10.93 -1.13
CA ARG A 168 14.60 -12.36 -1.42
C ARG A 168 14.62 -13.06 -0.06
N GLY A 169 13.45 -13.19 0.55
CA GLY A 169 13.21 -14.21 1.57
C GLY A 169 13.03 -15.52 0.83
N SER A 170 14.09 -16.32 0.74
CA SER A 170 13.98 -17.71 0.35
C SER A 170 13.12 -18.42 1.39
N CYS A 171 11.83 -18.59 1.09
CA CYS A 171 11.02 -19.62 1.73
C CYS A 171 11.60 -20.96 1.29
N ARG A 172 12.56 -21.48 2.06
CA ARG A 172 12.81 -22.92 2.05
C ARG A 172 11.58 -23.57 2.70
N SER A 173 11.02 -24.49 1.93
CA SER A 173 9.94 -25.40 2.23
C SER A 173 9.96 -25.92 3.68
N GLY A 174 8.83 -25.75 4.37
CA GLY A 174 8.52 -26.41 5.62
C GLY A 174 7.04 -26.16 5.92
N SER A 175 6.23 -27.19 5.71
CA SER A 175 4.77 -27.19 5.78
C SER A 175 4.23 -26.60 7.09
N CYS A 176 3.51 -25.49 7.02
CA CYS A 176 2.63 -25.06 8.10
C CYS A 176 1.22 -25.59 7.81
N ARG A 177 0.92 -26.80 8.31
CA ARG A 177 -0.47 -27.19 8.60
C ARG A 177 -0.86 -26.48 9.90
N SER A 178 -1.98 -25.76 9.88
CA SER A 178 -2.61 -25.22 11.09
C SER A 178 -3.25 -26.37 11.88
N PRO A 179 -3.10 -26.44 13.22
CA PRO A 179 -4.06 -27.16 14.03
C PRO A 179 -5.32 -26.30 14.19
N VAL A 180 -6.45 -27.02 14.25
CA VAL A 180 -7.85 -26.57 14.34
C VAL A 180 -8.08 -25.71 15.57
#